data_AF-A0A2E6M2L2-F1
#
_entry.id   AF-A0A2E6M2L2-F1
#
_cell.length_a   1.000
_cell.length_b   1.000
_cell.length_c   1.000
_cell.angle_alpha   90.00
_cell.angle_beta   90.00
_cell.angle_gamma   90.00
#
_symmetry.space_group_name_H-M   'P 1'
#
loop_
_entity.id
_entity.type
_entity.pdbx_description
1 polymer ?
#
loop_
_entity_poly.entity_id
_entity_poly.type
_entity_poly.pdbx_seq_one_letter_code
_entity_poly.pdbx_strand_id
1 'polypeptide(L)'
;MKQKHYLGRLLASIILMFFSASVYANDAELARIQAQLNKEVLEKPFSVADEKKISQYMKDAMAKDLKPEVTQAPKGWQPGWTCRNVYSYGWRTYRNCRYYRHYYGYYW
;
A
#
# COMPACT_ATOMS: atom_id res chain seq x y z
N MET A 1 -38.29 43.31 0.29
CA MET A 1 -38.06 41.88 0.61
C MET A 1 -36.70 41.32 0.14
N LYS A 2 -36.14 41.74 -1.00
CA LYS A 2 -34.89 41.15 -1.54
C LYS A 2 -33.65 41.27 -0.64
N GLN A 3 -33.50 42.36 0.13
CA GLN A 3 -32.31 42.64 0.95
C GLN A 3 -32.11 41.66 2.13
N LYS A 4 -33.19 41.15 2.74
CA LYS A 4 -33.12 40.18 3.84
C LYS A 4 -32.63 38.79 3.37
N HIS A 5 -32.93 38.41 2.13
CA HIS A 5 -32.45 37.17 1.53
C HIS A 5 -30.96 37.22 1.14
N TYR A 6 -30.45 38.39 0.72
CA TYR A 6 -29.03 38.57 0.45
C TYR A 6 -28.20 38.48 1.73
N LEU A 7 -28.65 39.08 2.83
CA LEU A 7 -27.95 39.03 4.12
C LEU A 7 -27.89 37.62 4.72
N GLY A 8 -28.99 36.85 4.64
CA GLY A 8 -29.04 35.46 5.11
C GLY A 8 -28.17 34.52 4.28
N ARG A 9 -28.09 34.73 2.95
CA ARG A 9 -27.18 33.98 2.08
C ARG A 9 -25.71 34.31 2.34
N LEU A 10 -25.40 35.57 2.65
CA LEU A 10 -24.04 36.00 2.98
C LEU A 10 -23.56 35.39 4.31
N LEU A 11 -24.43 35.36 5.33
CA LEU A 11 -24.12 34.72 6.62
C LEU A 11 -23.94 33.20 6.50
N ALA A 12 -24.78 32.52 5.71
CA ALA A 12 -24.64 31.09 5.47
C ALA A 12 -23.32 30.74 4.74
N SER A 13 -22.90 31.57 3.77
CA SER A 13 -21.62 31.40 3.07
C SER A 13 -20.41 31.63 3.97
N ILE A 14 -20.48 32.56 4.92
CA ILE A 14 -19.40 32.83 5.88
C ILE A 14 -19.23 31.64 6.84
N ILE A 15 -20.33 31.07 7.36
CA ILE A 15 -20.28 29.92 8.27
C ILE A 15 -19.69 28.68 7.58
N LEU A 16 -19.98 28.48 6.28
CA LEU A 16 -19.43 27.36 5.51
C LEU A 16 -17.91 27.51 5.25
N MET A 17 -17.38 28.74 5.21
CA MET A 17 -15.92 28.96 5.07
C MET A 17 -15.15 28.66 6.36
N PHE A 18 -15.75 28.84 7.54
CA PHE A 18 -15.07 28.60 8.82
C PHE A 18 -15.01 27.11 9.22
N PHE A 19 -15.79 26.23 8.59
CA PHE A 19 -15.83 24.80 8.94
C PHE A 19 -14.70 23.98 8.30
N SER A 20 -13.91 24.55 7.38
CA SER A 20 -12.90 23.82 6.59
C SER A 20 -11.49 23.84 7.19
N ALA A 21 -11.28 24.44 8.37
CA ALA A 21 -9.93 24.81 8.85
C ALA A 21 -9.27 23.83 9.85
N SER A 22 -9.83 22.65 10.12
CA SER A 22 -9.46 21.88 11.32
C SER A 22 -8.74 20.54 11.08
N VAL A 23 -8.03 20.35 9.97
CA VAL A 23 -7.18 19.16 9.76
C VAL A 23 -5.78 19.57 9.32
N TYR A 24 -5.08 20.29 10.20
CA TYR A 24 -3.63 20.46 10.07
C TYR A 24 -2.96 19.42 10.97
N ALA A 25 -2.38 18.39 10.36
CA ALA A 25 -1.43 17.54 11.07
C ALA A 25 -0.32 18.45 11.62
N ASN A 26 -0.01 18.33 12.91
CA ASN A 26 1.04 19.14 13.56
C ASN A 26 2.39 18.86 12.87
N ASP A 27 3.22 19.87 12.63
CA ASP A 27 4.54 19.74 12.00
C ASP A 27 5.41 18.67 12.68
N ALA A 28 5.28 18.53 14.01
CA ALA A 28 5.98 17.51 14.77
C ALA A 28 5.50 16.08 14.43
N GLU A 29 4.20 15.91 14.16
CA GLU A 29 3.62 14.64 13.73
C GLU A 29 4.05 14.29 12.31
N LEU A 30 4.03 15.28 11.40
CA LEU A 30 4.53 15.13 10.04
C LEU A 30 6.01 14.75 10.00
N ALA A 31 6.85 15.37 10.83
CA ALA A 31 8.28 15.04 10.92
C ALA A 31 8.51 13.61 11.42
N ARG A 32 7.71 13.13 12.38
CA ARG A 32 7.78 11.73 12.84
C ARG A 32 7.36 10.75 11.76
N ILE A 33 6.25 11.04 11.07
CA ILE A 33 5.76 10.21 9.96
C ILE A 33 6.82 10.15 8.85
N GLN A 34 7.44 11.27 8.50
CA GLN A 34 8.50 11.32 7.50
C GLN A 34 9.73 10.51 7.91
N ALA A 35 10.18 10.64 9.17
CA ALA A 35 11.32 9.88 9.68
C ALA A 35 11.05 8.37 9.67
N GLN A 36 9.84 7.96 10.04
CA GLN A 36 9.43 6.56 10.00
C GLN A 36 9.42 6.02 8.56
N LEU A 37 8.81 6.74 7.62
CA LEU A 37 8.79 6.35 6.21
C LEU A 37 10.21 6.24 5.62
N ASN A 38 11.09 7.19 5.94
CA ASN A 38 12.49 7.15 5.50
C ASN A 38 13.21 5.91 6.02
N LYS A 39 13.02 5.57 7.30
CA LYS A 39 13.59 4.36 7.90
C LYS A 39 13.07 3.10 7.21
N GLU A 40 11.77 2.99 7.01
CA GLU A 40 11.15 1.84 6.34
C GLU A 40 11.59 1.69 4.87
N VAL A 41 11.88 2.79 4.18
CA VAL A 41 12.41 2.79 2.81
C VAL A 41 13.86 2.28 2.78
N LEU A 42 14.70 2.76 3.68
CA LEU A 42 16.11 2.35 3.76
C LEU A 42 16.26 0.88 4.18
N GLU A 43 15.35 0.37 5.00
CA GLU A 43 15.35 -1.03 5.46
C GLU A 43 14.85 -2.03 4.41
N LYS A 44 14.34 -1.61 3.25
CA LYS A 44 13.86 -2.51 2.19
C LYS A 44 14.92 -2.69 1.07
N PRO A 45 15.23 -3.91 0.62
CA PRO A 45 16.06 -4.13 -0.57
C PRO A 45 15.36 -3.50 -1.77
N PHE A 46 16.02 -2.53 -2.37
CA PHE A 46 15.43 -1.70 -3.41
C PHE A 46 15.49 -2.43 -4.76
N SER A 47 14.40 -3.07 -5.17
CA SER A 47 14.20 -3.49 -6.58
C SER A 47 12.81 -3.09 -7.06
N VAL A 48 12.66 -1.82 -7.45
CA VAL A 48 11.39 -1.25 -7.93
C VAL A 48 10.92 -1.91 -9.24
N ALA A 49 11.87 -2.30 -10.10
CA ALA A 49 11.58 -2.97 -11.36
C ALA A 49 10.94 -4.35 -11.14
N ASP A 50 11.39 -5.05 -10.11
CA ASP A 50 10.89 -6.37 -9.73
C ASP A 50 9.52 -6.25 -9.05
N GLU A 51 9.32 -5.31 -8.12
CA GLU A 51 8.01 -5.15 -7.49
C GLU A 51 6.89 -4.78 -8.49
N LYS A 52 7.19 -3.93 -9.47
CA LYS A 52 6.23 -3.60 -10.55
C LYS A 52 5.89 -4.81 -11.41
N LYS A 53 6.88 -5.61 -11.80
CA LYS A 53 6.68 -6.82 -12.61
C LYS A 53 5.88 -7.89 -11.88
N ILE A 54 6.13 -8.10 -10.58
CA ILE A 54 5.32 -9.01 -9.74
C ILE A 54 3.88 -8.51 -9.67
N SER A 55 3.71 -7.22 -9.39
CA SER A 55 2.38 -6.64 -9.25
C SER A 55 1.56 -6.76 -10.53
N GLN A 56 2.19 -6.53 -11.69
CA GLN A 56 1.53 -6.71 -12.98
C GLN A 56 1.19 -8.19 -13.23
N TYR A 57 2.13 -9.11 -12.99
CA TYR A 57 1.88 -10.55 -13.13
C TYR A 57 0.70 -11.02 -12.27
N MET A 58 0.63 -10.60 -11.00
CA MET A 58 -0.47 -10.97 -10.10
C MET A 58 -1.81 -10.41 -10.60
N LYS A 59 -1.85 -9.14 -11.05
CA LYS A 59 -3.05 -8.53 -11.63
C LYS A 59 -3.54 -9.31 -12.85
N ASP A 60 -2.65 -9.64 -13.77
CA ASP A 60 -3.00 -10.35 -15.01
C ASP A 60 -3.47 -11.78 -14.73
N ALA A 61 -2.86 -12.46 -13.74
CA ALA A 61 -3.24 -13.81 -13.37
C ALA A 61 -4.59 -13.84 -12.64
N MET A 62 -4.84 -12.90 -11.73
CA MET A 62 -6.14 -12.76 -11.05
C MET A 62 -7.26 -12.35 -12.00
N ALA A 63 -6.98 -11.49 -12.99
CA ALA A 63 -7.97 -11.12 -14.01
C ALA A 63 -8.43 -12.32 -14.85
N LYS A 64 -7.63 -13.39 -14.87
CA LYS A 64 -7.93 -14.66 -15.56
C LYS A 64 -8.40 -15.75 -14.60
N ASP A 65 -8.66 -15.40 -13.34
CA ASP A 65 -9.05 -16.33 -12.27
C ASP A 65 -8.09 -17.52 -12.11
N LEU A 66 -6.81 -17.30 -12.43
CA LEU A 66 -5.78 -18.31 -12.30
C LEU A 66 -5.40 -18.46 -10.84
N LYS A 67 -5.11 -19.70 -10.44
CA LYS A 67 -4.54 -20.03 -9.13
C LYS A 67 -3.02 -20.06 -9.23
N PRO A 68 -2.29 -19.78 -8.13
CA PRO A 68 -0.85 -19.99 -8.10
C PRO A 68 -0.50 -21.44 -8.45
N GLU A 69 0.22 -21.66 -9.55
CA GLU A 69 0.62 -23.01 -10.00
C GLU A 69 1.57 -23.70 -9.00
N VAL A 70 2.42 -22.90 -8.34
CA VAL A 70 3.39 -23.40 -7.36
C VAL A 70 2.83 -23.21 -5.96
N THR A 71 2.36 -24.32 -5.40
CA THR A 71 1.79 -24.39 -4.05
C THR A 71 2.79 -24.88 -3.00
N GLN A 72 3.96 -25.34 -3.43
CA GLN A 72 5.00 -25.88 -2.54
C GLN A 72 6.16 -24.89 -2.39
N ALA A 73 6.69 -24.83 -1.18
CA ALA A 73 7.88 -24.06 -0.86
C ALA A 73 9.14 -24.62 -1.55
N PRO A 74 10.16 -23.79 -1.84
CA PRO A 74 11.44 -24.28 -2.32
C PRO A 74 12.12 -25.17 -1.28
N LYS A 75 13.06 -26.00 -1.74
CA LYS A 75 13.84 -26.89 -0.86
C LYS A 75 14.57 -26.07 0.22
N GLY A 76 14.40 -26.50 1.47
CA GLY A 76 15.04 -25.87 2.63
C GLY A 76 14.25 -24.72 3.26
N TRP A 77 13.06 -24.39 2.75
CA TRP A 77 12.15 -23.45 3.40
C TRP A 77 11.85 -23.89 4.84
N GLN A 78 11.78 -22.93 5.76
CA GLN A 78 11.55 -23.17 7.19
C GLN A 78 10.31 -22.44 7.68
N PRO A 79 9.61 -22.98 8.70
CA PRO A 79 8.52 -22.27 9.37
C PRO A 79 8.92 -20.85 9.78
N GLY A 80 8.03 -19.88 9.49
CA GLY A 80 8.26 -18.46 9.77
C GLY A 80 8.97 -17.70 8.65
N TRP A 81 9.40 -18.37 7.57
CA TRP A 81 9.96 -17.68 6.41
C TRP A 81 8.89 -16.90 5.64
N THR A 82 9.29 -15.73 5.19
CA THR A 82 8.53 -14.87 4.30
C THR A 82 9.08 -14.94 2.88
N CYS A 83 8.39 -14.32 1.92
CA CYS A 83 8.91 -14.23 0.56
C CYS A 83 10.29 -13.57 0.48
N ARG A 84 10.65 -12.71 1.44
CA ARG A 84 11.97 -12.07 1.50
C ARG A 84 13.09 -13.09 1.72
N ASN A 85 12.85 -14.12 2.53
CA ASN A 85 13.82 -15.17 2.81
C ASN A 85 14.16 -16.00 1.57
N VAL A 86 13.22 -16.13 0.64
CA VAL A 86 13.41 -16.88 -0.61
C VAL A 86 13.84 -16.00 -1.79
N TYR A 87 14.16 -14.72 -1.57
CA TYR A 87 14.61 -13.83 -2.64
C TYR A 87 15.91 -14.33 -3.31
N SER A 88 16.81 -14.93 -2.52
CA SER A 88 18.06 -15.53 -2.99
C SER A 88 17.86 -16.74 -3.90
N TYR A 89 16.69 -17.40 -3.85
CA TYR A 89 16.32 -18.51 -4.74
C TYR A 89 15.91 -18.01 -6.14
N GLY A 90 16.03 -16.72 -6.37
CA GLY A 90 15.82 -16.07 -7.65
C GLY A 90 14.40 -15.54 -7.84
N TRP A 91 14.29 -14.73 -8.90
CA TRP A 91 13.10 -13.98 -9.25
C TRP A 91 11.81 -14.80 -9.35
N ARG A 92 11.85 -15.97 -10.00
CA ARG A 92 10.66 -16.83 -10.19
C ARG A 92 10.10 -17.32 -8.85
N THR A 93 10.97 -17.78 -7.96
CA THR A 93 10.61 -18.27 -6.62
C THR A 93 10.01 -17.15 -5.78
N TYR A 94 10.65 -15.97 -5.80
CA TYR A 94 10.16 -14.79 -5.12
C TYR A 94 8.76 -14.37 -5.63
N ARG A 95 8.59 -14.27 -6.96
CA ARG A 95 7.31 -13.93 -7.59
C ARG A 95 6.21 -14.93 -7.23
N ASN A 96 6.51 -16.23 -7.27
CA ASN A 96 5.56 -17.28 -6.94
C ASN A 96 5.14 -17.20 -5.47
N CYS A 97 6.08 -16.98 -4.55
CA CYS A 97 5.76 -16.78 -3.12
C CYS A 97 4.83 -15.57 -2.93
N ARG A 98 5.13 -14.45 -3.59
CA ARG A 98 4.33 -13.23 -3.49
C ARG A 98 2.90 -13.46 -3.98
N TYR A 99 2.75 -14.16 -5.11
CA TYR A 99 1.44 -14.50 -5.64
C TYR A 99 0.69 -15.49 -4.75
N TYR A 100 1.36 -16.53 -4.25
CA TYR A 100 0.81 -17.49 -3.30
C TYR A 100 0.27 -16.79 -2.05
N ARG A 101 1.08 -15.93 -1.42
CA ARG A 101 0.70 -15.16 -0.23
C ARG A 101 -0.48 -14.24 -0.51
N HIS A 102 -0.52 -13.61 -1.68
CA HIS A 102 -1.63 -12.74 -2.06
C HIS A 102 -2.94 -13.53 -2.24
N TYR A 103 -2.88 -14.70 -2.89
CA TYR A 103 -4.06 -15.53 -3.17
C TYR A 103 -4.59 -16.26 -1.92
N TYR A 104 -3.70 -16.85 -1.11
CA TYR A 104 -4.08 -17.71 0.02
C TYR A 104 -4.07 -17.00 1.38
N GLY A 105 -3.38 -15.85 1.51
CA GLY A 105 -3.29 -15.08 2.75
C GLY A 105 -2.23 -15.55 3.75
N TYR A 106 -1.58 -16.70 3.52
CA TYR A 106 -0.47 -17.23 4.32
C TYR A 106 0.77 -17.53 3.46
N TYR A 107 1.93 -17.67 4.10
CA TYR A 107 3.14 -18.15 3.40
C TYR A 107 3.06 -19.68 3.24
N TRP A 108 3.83 -20.26 2.31
CA TRP A 108 3.88 -21.71 2.15
C TRP A 108 4.09 -22.47 3.46
#